data_AF-A0A536I0I3-F1
#
_entry.id   AF-A0A536I0I3-F1
#
_cell.length_a   1.000
_cell.length_b   1.000
_cell.length_c   1.000
_cell.angle_alpha   90.00
_cell.angle_beta   90.00
_cell.angle_gamma   90.00
#
_symmetry.space_group_name_H-M   'P 1'
#
loop_
_entity.id
_entity.type
_entity.pdbx_description
1 polymer ?
#
loop_
_entity_poly.entity_id
_entity_poly.type
_entity_poly.pdbx_seq_one_letter_code
_entity_poly.pdbx_strand_id
1 'polypeptide(L)' 'MARSARGLVQYFEDFHPGQIIDVGSVAVTEADIIAFARQYDPQPMHIDPDAAGRSIYGGLIASGWHTVSLF' A
#
# COMPACT_ATOMS: atom_id res chain seq x y z
N MET A 1 16.07 29.79 3.81
CA MET A 1 15.11 29.44 2.73
C MET A 1 13.94 28.70 3.37
N ALA A 2 12.91 29.44 3.78
CA ALA A 2 11.80 28.92 4.56
C ALA A 2 10.91 28.02 3.69
N ARG A 3 10.75 26.74 4.05
CA ARG A 3 9.68 25.90 3.51
C ARG A 3 8.37 26.46 4.04
N SER A 4 7.69 27.26 3.22
CA SER A 4 6.31 27.64 3.46
C SER A 4 5.48 26.37 3.49
N ALA A 5 4.78 26.12 4.60
CA ALA A 5 3.71 25.13 4.66
C ALA A 5 2.61 25.60 3.68
N ARG A 6 2.67 25.14 2.43
CA ARG A 6 1.56 25.27 1.49
C ARG A 6 0.44 24.35 1.98
N GLY A 7 -0.80 24.84 1.92
CA GLY A 7 -1.99 24.14 2.43
C GLY A 7 -2.20 22.78 1.77
N LEU A 8 -3.10 21.97 2.34
CA LEU A 8 -3.40 20.59 1.93
C LEU A 8 -3.72 20.40 0.43
N VAL A 9 -4.05 21.47 -0.29
CA VAL A 9 -4.43 21.41 -1.70
C VAL A 9 -3.24 21.83 -2.56
N GLN A 10 -2.85 20.95 -3.47
CA GLN A 10 -1.89 21.26 -4.53
C GLN A 10 -2.65 21.61 -5.80
N TYR A 11 -2.19 22.66 -6.49
CA TYR A 11 -2.69 23.05 -7.81
C TYR A 11 -1.77 22.53 -8.91
N PHE A 12 -2.23 22.52 -10.15
CA PHE A 12 -1.45 22.00 -11.28
C PHE A 12 -0.12 22.76 -11.45
N GLU A 13 -0.13 24.06 -11.21
CA GLU A 13 1.01 24.97 -11.35
C GLU A 13 2.08 24.78 -10.27
N ASP A 14 1.78 23.98 -9.23
CA ASP A 14 2.73 23.64 -8.19
C ASP A 14 3.65 22.47 -8.59
N PHE A 15 3.30 21.78 -9.68
CA PHE A 15 4.08 20.67 -10.19
C PHE A 15 5.07 21.10 -11.26
N HIS A 16 6.23 20.43 -11.32
CA HIS A 16 7.22 20.64 -12.36
C HIS A 16 7.78 19.33 -12.90
N PRO A 17 8.24 19.28 -14.17
CA PRO A 17 8.89 18.09 -14.72
C PRO A 17 10.08 17.65 -13.86
N GLY A 18 10.20 16.34 -13.67
CA GLY A 18 11.25 15.74 -12.83
C GLY A 18 11.04 15.90 -11.32
N GLN A 19 9.91 16.44 -10.87
CA GLN A 19 9.59 16.49 -9.44
C GLN A 19 9.50 15.08 -8.85
N ILE A 20 10.11 14.91 -7.68
CA ILE A 20 10.03 13.71 -6.87
C ILE A 20 9.20 14.05 -5.64
N ILE A 21 8.15 13.27 -5.39
CA ILE A 21 7.33 13.36 -4.18
C ILE A 21 7.70 12.16 -3.31
N ASP A 22 8.39 12.42 -2.20
CA ASP A 22 8.66 11.40 -1.20
C ASP A 22 7.41 11.19 -0.34
N VAL A 23 6.79 10.01 -0.46
CA VAL A 23 5.58 9.61 0.28
C VAL A 23 5.91 8.82 1.55
N GLY A 24 7.20 8.59 1.83
CA GLY A 24 7.67 7.83 2.98
C GLY A 24 7.56 6.32 2.80
N SER A 25 7.52 5.61 3.93
CA SER A 25 7.44 4.15 3.98
C SER A 25 6.42 3.70 5.03
N VAL A 26 5.84 2.54 4.79
CA VAL A 26 4.88 1.90 5.69
C VAL A 26 5.30 0.46 5.93
N ALA A 27 5.31 0.04 7.19
CA ALA A 27 5.49 -1.35 7.56
C ALA A 27 4.12 -2.03 7.52
N VAL A 28 3.98 -3.07 6.70
CA VAL A 28 2.74 -3.85 6.59
C VAL A 28 2.94 -5.16 7.35
N THR A 29 2.07 -5.41 8.33
CA THR A 29 2.07 -6.67 9.09
C THR A 29 1.16 -7.71 8.45
N GLU A 30 1.31 -8.98 8.85
CA GLU A 30 0.39 -10.05 8.43
C GLU A 30 -1.07 -9.74 8.82
N ALA A 31 -1.28 -9.14 10.00
CA ALA A 31 -2.61 -8.75 10.44
C ALA A 31 -3.24 -7.70 9.52
N ASP A 32 -2.45 -6.72 9.05
CA ASP A 32 -2.91 -5.71 8.09
C ASP A 32 -3.28 -6.37 6.75
N ILE A 33 -2.45 -7.30 6.27
CA ILE A 33 -2.71 -8.06 5.03
C ILE A 33 -4.05 -8.78 5.11
N ILE A 34 -4.26 -9.56 6.18
CA ILE A 34 -5.46 -10.36 6.35
C ILE A 34 -6.68 -9.45 6.54
N ALA A 35 -6.56 -8.37 7.32
CA ALA A 35 -7.66 -7.43 7.57
C ALA A 35 -8.14 -6.76 6.28
N PHE A 36 -7.21 -6.21 5.49
CA PHE A 36 -7.53 -5.61 4.19
C PHE A 36 -8.16 -6.63 3.25
N ALA A 37 -7.52 -7.80 3.11
CA ALA A 37 -7.97 -8.82 2.18
C ALA A 37 -9.36 -9.37 2.53
N ARG A 38 -9.68 -9.57 3.81
CA ARG A 38 -11.02 -9.98 4.23
C ARG A 38 -12.11 -9.00 3.80
N GLN A 39 -11.79 -7.71 3.72
CA GLN A 39 -12.74 -6.69 3.35
C GLN A 39 -12.86 -6.51 1.83
N TYR A 40 -11.73 -6.56 1.11
CA TYR A 40 -11.67 -6.09 -0.27
C TYR A 40 -11.25 -7.14 -1.30
N ASP A 41 -10.50 -8.17 -0.89
CA ASP A 41 -9.94 -9.16 -1.82
C ASP A 41 -9.66 -10.51 -1.10
N PRO A 42 -10.70 -11.28 -0.72
CA PRO A 42 -10.58 -12.42 0.19
C PRO A 42 -10.11 -13.70 -0.54
N GLN A 43 -9.11 -13.58 -1.40
CA GLN A 43 -8.51 -14.75 -2.04
C GLN A 43 -7.68 -15.55 -1.02
N PRO A 44 -7.63 -16.91 -1.10
CA PRO A 44 -7.00 -17.75 -0.08
C PRO A 44 -5.55 -17.38 0.25
N MET A 45 -4.75 -16.99 -0.75
CA MET A 45 -3.35 -16.56 -0.57
C MET A 45 -3.17 -15.26 0.24
N HIS A 46 -4.26 -14.56 0.57
CA HIS A 46 -4.24 -13.34 1.36
C HIS A 46 -4.83 -13.50 2.78
N ILE A 47 -5.58 -14.58 3.04
CA ILE A 47 -6.35 -14.73 4.30
C ILE A 47 -6.17 -16.06 5.02
N ASP A 48 -5.61 -17.08 4.36
CA ASP A 48 -5.45 -18.43 4.89
C ASP A 48 -3.98 -18.86 4.78
N PRO A 49 -3.22 -18.89 5.88
CA PRO A 49 -1.82 -19.31 5.89
C PRO A 49 -1.59 -20.71 5.32
N ASP A 50 -2.50 -21.65 5.57
CA ASP A 50 -2.35 -23.04 5.14
C ASP A 50 -2.59 -23.15 3.63
N ALA A 51 -3.61 -22.48 3.11
CA ALA A 51 -3.86 -22.43 1.66
C ALA A 51 -2.75 -21.68 0.93
N ALA A 52 -2.27 -20.57 1.50
CA ALA A 52 -1.18 -19.79 0.96
C ALA A 52 0.13 -20.59 0.93
N GLY A 53 0.43 -21.36 1.98
CA GLY A 53 1.59 -22.25 2.05
C GLY A 53 1.60 -23.37 0.99
N ARG A 54 0.41 -23.81 0.54
CA ARG A 54 0.27 -24.78 -0.56
C ARG A 54 0.30 -24.15 -1.95
N SER A 55 0.30 -22.82 -2.04
CA SER A 55 0.34 -22.10 -3.32
C SER A 55 1.77 -21.94 -3.84
N ILE A 56 1.91 -21.40 -5.04
CA ILE A 56 3.22 -21.04 -5.63
C ILE A 56 3.98 -19.99 -4.81
N TYR A 57 3.30 -19.27 -3.92
CA TYR A 57 3.89 -18.20 -3.11
C TYR A 57 4.54 -18.74 -1.83
N GLY A 58 4.20 -19.96 -1.40
CA GLY A 58 4.79 -20.61 -0.22
C GLY A 58 4.42 -19.96 1.13
N GLY A 59 3.49 -19.02 1.15
CA GLY A 59 3.05 -18.29 2.35
C GLY A 59 2.09 -17.16 1.98
N LEU A 60 1.61 -16.44 2.98
CA LEU A 60 0.74 -15.28 2.78
C LEU A 60 1.45 -14.19 1.96
N ILE A 61 0.69 -13.57 1.06
CA ILE A 61 1.11 -12.37 0.34
C ILE A 61 0.05 -11.28 0.50
N ALA A 62 0.46 -10.02 0.45
CA ALA A 62 -0.47 -8.90 0.39
C ALA A 62 -1.27 -8.92 -0.93
N SER A 63 -2.52 -8.47 -0.89
CA SER A 63 -3.27 -8.16 -2.12
C SER A 63 -2.57 -7.00 -2.85
N GLY A 64 -2.51 -7.07 -4.19
CA GLY A 64 -2.04 -5.95 -5.00
C GLY A 64 -2.86 -4.67 -4.75
N TRP A 65 -4.16 -4.83 -4.46
CA TRP A 65 -5.03 -3.70 -4.10
C TRP A 65 -4.63 -3.05 -2.76
N HIS A 66 -4.14 -3.84 -1.81
CA HIS A 66 -3.60 -3.31 -0.56
C HIS A 66 -2.39 -2.42 -0.87
N THR A 67 -1.46 -2.91 -1.69
CA THR A 67 -0.22 -2.17 -1.99
C THR A 67 -0.45 -0.83 -2.70
N VAL A 68 -1.40 -0.75 -3.64
CA VAL A 68 -1.73 0.51 -4.34
C VAL A 68 -2.58 1.47 -3.51
N SER A 69 -3.01 1.07 -2.30
CA SER A 69 -3.84 1.88 -1.40
C SER A 69 -3.08 2.52 -0.23
N LEU A 70 -1.77 2.25 -0.10
CA LEU A 70 -0.97 2.67 1.04
C LEU A 70 -0.59 4.17 1.04
N PHE A 71 -0.68 4.83 -0.12
CA PHE A 71 -0.30 6.22 -0.36
C PHE A 71 -1.26 6.88 -1.36
#